data_AF-A0A6J5CP37-F1
#
_entry.id   AF-A0A6J5CP37-F1
#
_cell.length_a   1.000
_cell.length_b   1.000
_cell.length_c   1.000
_cell.angle_alpha   90.00
_cell.angle_beta   90.00
_cell.angle_gamma   90.00
#
_symmetry.space_group_name_H-M   'P 1'
#
loop_
_entity.id
_entity.type
_entity.pdbx_description
1 polymer ?
#
loop_
_entity_poly.entity_id
_entity_poly.type
_entity_poly.pdbx_seq_one_letter_code
_entity_poly.pdbx_strand_id
1 'polypeptide(L)'
;MRGFYDIGYHYAVSCNGEIFEARDVRFVGSHVLGDNTGKLGIVLLENLAEAGEAWQQEYSRKSLWEKLKGTLDIGRDAVAFDHEMPTKAQMDALTTLIRTLKEFFNLKALGGHREYQLLAPGHEGRACPGKYGMQVVTQMRSAFGLAAPSK
;
A
#
# COMPACT_ATOMS: atom_id res chain seq x y z
N MET A 1 -18.67 -2.71 -10.83
CA MET A 1 -18.18 -3.09 -9.49
C MET A 1 -17.24 -4.28 -9.65
N ARG A 2 -16.08 -4.27 -8.99
CA ARG A 2 -15.23 -5.47 -8.96
C ARG A 2 -15.86 -6.46 -7.97
N GLY A 3 -15.98 -7.75 -8.35
CA GLY A 3 -16.64 -8.79 -7.56
C GLY A 3 -15.82 -9.27 -6.37
N PHE A 4 -15.45 -8.36 -5.47
CA PHE A 4 -14.82 -8.74 -4.20
C PHE A 4 -15.91 -8.99 -3.16
N TYR A 5 -15.74 -10.06 -2.37
CA TYR A 5 -16.69 -10.43 -1.31
C TYR A 5 -16.64 -9.48 -0.10
N ASP A 6 -15.52 -8.76 0.07
CA ASP A 6 -15.27 -7.85 1.19
C ASP A 6 -14.14 -6.85 0.83
N ILE A 7 -13.91 -5.84 1.67
CA ILE A 7 -12.75 -4.95 1.58
C ILE A 7 -11.43 -5.75 1.56
N GLY A 8 -10.48 -5.31 0.74
CA GLY A 8 -9.27 -6.08 0.43
C GLY A 8 -8.16 -6.02 1.49
N TYR A 9 -8.26 -5.13 2.47
CA TYR A 9 -7.26 -4.89 3.52
C TYR A 9 -7.78 -5.40 4.87
N HIS A 10 -6.88 -5.69 5.80
CA HIS A 10 -7.26 -6.08 7.17
C HIS A 10 -7.44 -4.87 8.09
N TYR A 11 -6.70 -3.80 7.83
CA TYR A 11 -6.81 -2.55 8.58
C TYR A 11 -6.79 -1.34 7.66
N ALA A 12 -7.48 -0.28 8.07
CA ALA A 12 -7.37 1.05 7.49
C ALA A 12 -7.05 2.08 8.57
N VAL A 13 -6.26 3.10 8.24
CA VAL A 13 -5.94 4.20 9.17
C VAL A 13 -6.31 5.54 8.53
N SER A 14 -7.20 6.31 9.18
CA SER A 14 -7.62 7.63 8.69
C SER A 14 -6.59 8.72 8.99
N CYS A 15 -6.68 9.86 8.29
CA CYS A 15 -5.89 11.06 8.57
C CYS A 15 -6.08 11.61 9.99
N ASN A 16 -7.17 11.24 10.67
CA ASN A 16 -7.44 11.64 12.06
C ASN A 16 -6.87 10.65 13.09
N GLY A 17 -6.23 9.56 12.65
CA GLY A 17 -5.67 8.53 13.54
C GLY A 17 -6.65 7.45 13.98
N GLU A 18 -7.83 7.34 13.34
CA GLU A 18 -8.74 6.23 13.60
C GLU A 18 -8.23 4.96 12.93
N ILE A 19 -8.24 3.85 13.65
CA ILE A 19 -7.89 2.52 13.13
C ILE A 19 -9.19 1.75 12.94
N PHE A 20 -9.46 1.35 11.69
CA PHE A 20 -10.59 0.51 11.35
C PHE A 20 -10.11 -0.92 11.13
N GLU A 21 -10.72 -1.86 11.85
CA GLU A 21 -10.67 -3.27 11.46
C GLU A 21 -11.56 -3.45 10.23
N ALA A 22 -11.01 -4.09 9.21
CA ALA A 22 -11.62 -4.27 7.92
C ALA A 22 -11.88 -5.76 7.71
N ARG A 23 -11.16 -6.44 6.81
CA ARG A 23 -11.22 -7.89 6.72
C ARG A 23 -10.58 -8.52 7.96
N ASP A 24 -11.29 -9.41 8.63
CA ASP A 24 -10.75 -10.16 9.78
C ASP A 24 -9.46 -10.89 9.39
N VAL A 25 -8.43 -10.74 10.23
CA VAL A 25 -7.05 -11.22 10.01
C VAL A 25 -6.93 -12.73 9.82
N ARG A 26 -7.97 -13.50 10.18
CA ARG A 26 -8.03 -14.96 9.97
C ARG A 26 -8.32 -15.33 8.52
N PHE A 27 -8.78 -14.38 7.70
CA PHE A 27 -9.06 -14.59 6.28
C PHE A 27 -7.98 -13.96 5.40
N VAL A 28 -7.72 -14.58 4.25
CA VAL A 28 -6.73 -14.06 3.30
C VAL A 28 -7.23 -12.76 2.68
N GLY A 29 -6.38 -11.72 2.69
CA GLY A 29 -6.63 -10.42 2.08
C GLY A 29 -6.72 -10.43 0.55
N SER A 30 -6.94 -9.25 -0.03
CA SER A 30 -6.97 -9.03 -1.48
C SER A 30 -6.28 -7.71 -1.86
N HIS A 31 -5.08 -7.51 -1.31
CA HIS A 31 -4.32 -6.26 -1.38
C HIS A 31 -3.00 -6.36 -2.19
N VAL A 32 -2.45 -7.56 -2.42
CA VAL A 32 -1.35 -7.84 -3.36
C VAL A 32 -1.84 -8.86 -4.38
N LEU A 33 -1.82 -8.52 -5.68
CA LEU A 33 -2.31 -9.43 -6.71
C LEU A 33 -1.41 -10.67 -6.78
N GLY A 34 -2.01 -11.86 -6.65
CA GLY A 34 -1.29 -13.14 -6.75
C GLY A 34 -0.45 -13.55 -5.53
N ASP A 35 -0.40 -12.75 -4.46
CA ASP A 35 0.53 -13.00 -3.35
C ASP A 35 0.02 -12.51 -1.96
N ASN A 36 -1.24 -12.80 -1.62
CA ASN A 36 -1.84 -12.35 -0.34
C ASN A 36 -1.57 -13.27 0.86
N THR A 37 -1.34 -14.56 0.64
CA THR A 37 -1.21 -15.54 1.74
C THR A 37 -0.05 -15.18 2.67
N GLY A 38 -0.32 -15.18 3.98
CA GLY A 38 0.66 -14.86 5.02
C GLY A 38 1.00 -13.38 5.15
N LYS A 39 0.20 -12.46 4.57
CA LYS A 39 0.41 -11.01 4.64
C LYS A 39 -0.78 -10.30 5.25
N LEU A 40 -0.49 -9.31 6.09
CA LEU A 40 -1.47 -8.38 6.64
C LEU A 40 -1.42 -7.06 5.86
N GLY A 41 -2.45 -6.76 5.07
CA GLY A 41 -2.59 -5.46 4.40
C GLY A 41 -3.15 -4.37 5.32
N ILE A 42 -2.48 -3.22 5.34
CA ILE A 42 -2.91 -1.98 5.98
C ILE A 42 -3.02 -0.91 4.89
N VAL A 43 -4.12 -0.14 4.86
CA VAL A 43 -4.29 1.01 3.96
C VAL A 43 -4.30 2.31 4.76
N LEU A 44 -3.53 3.30 4.31
CA LEU A 44 -3.68 4.68 4.78
C LEU A 44 -4.73 5.36 3.90
N LEU A 45 -5.74 5.98 4.51
CA LEU A 45 -6.89 6.56 3.80
C LEU A 45 -6.58 7.95 3.24
N GLU A 46 -5.53 8.06 2.43
CA GLU A 46 -5.08 9.31 1.81
C GLU A 46 -4.33 9.04 0.49
N ASN A 47 -4.01 10.11 -0.26
CA ASN A 47 -3.17 10.00 -1.45
C ASN A 47 -1.73 10.43 -1.15
N LEU A 48 -0.80 9.49 -1.20
CA LEU A 48 0.62 9.69 -0.90
C LEU A 48 1.54 9.61 -2.12
N ALA A 49 0.96 9.66 -3.33
CA ALA A 49 1.72 9.67 -4.58
C ALA A 49 2.05 11.10 -5.02
N GLU A 50 3.22 11.28 -5.64
CA GLU A 50 3.52 12.49 -6.40
C GLU A 50 2.84 12.46 -7.77
N ALA A 51 2.50 13.62 -8.32
CA ALA A 51 1.91 13.71 -9.65
C ALA A 51 2.78 13.01 -10.71
N GLY A 52 2.18 12.12 -11.49
CA GLY A 52 2.87 11.34 -12.54
C GLY A 52 3.61 10.10 -12.02
N GLU A 53 3.63 9.84 -10.71
CA GLU A 53 4.29 8.66 -10.15
C GLU A 53 3.67 7.36 -10.64
N ALA A 54 2.35 7.34 -10.87
CA ALA A 54 1.68 6.17 -11.41
C ALA A 54 2.18 5.80 -12.81
N TRP A 55 2.49 6.80 -13.64
CA TRP A 55 3.08 6.55 -14.95
C TRP A 55 4.44 5.87 -14.83
N GLN A 56 5.32 6.40 -13.98
CA GLN A 56 6.69 5.91 -13.83
C GLN A 56 6.72 4.50 -13.24
N GLN A 57 5.93 4.25 -12.20
CA GLN A 57 6.04 3.06 -11.36
C GLN A 57 5.12 1.92 -11.79
N GLU A 58 4.01 2.23 -12.48
CA GLU A 58 2.99 1.26 -12.89
C GLU A 58 2.82 1.18 -14.41
N TYR A 59 2.46 2.27 -15.09
CA TYR A 59 2.08 2.18 -16.52
C TYR A 59 3.25 2.01 -17.48
N SER A 60 4.45 2.52 -17.16
CA SER A 60 5.64 2.39 -18.03
C SER A 60 5.94 0.95 -18.42
N ARG A 61 5.60 0.00 -17.54
CA ARG A 61 5.82 -1.45 -17.67
C ARG A 61 4.66 -2.21 -18.30
N LYS A 62 3.49 -1.57 -18.53
CA LYS A 62 2.31 -2.22 -19.11
C LYS A 62 2.37 -2.26 -20.65
N SER A 63 1.54 -3.11 -21.24
CA SER A 63 1.43 -3.23 -22.70
C SER A 63 0.90 -1.94 -23.33
N LEU A 64 1.16 -1.74 -24.64
CA LEU A 64 0.71 -0.55 -25.37
C LEU A 64 -0.82 -0.37 -25.30
N TRP A 65 -1.56 -1.48 -25.33
CA TRP A 65 -3.01 -1.49 -25.21
C TRP A 65 -3.51 -1.03 -23.83
N GLU A 66 -2.83 -1.44 -22.76
CA GLU A 66 -3.16 -1.00 -21.40
C GLU A 66 -2.78 0.46 -21.16
N LYS A 67 -1.68 0.93 -21.75
CA LYS A 67 -1.30 2.35 -21.76
C LYS A 67 -2.39 3.20 -22.44
N LEU A 68 -2.90 2.75 -23.59
CA LEU A 68 -3.94 3.47 -24.34
C LEU A 68 -5.28 3.54 -23.55
N LYS A 69 -5.67 2.44 -22.91
CA LYS A 69 -6.88 2.40 -22.06
C LYS A 69 -6.75 3.26 -20.80
N GLY A 70 -5.55 3.43 -20.26
CA GLY A 70 -5.28 4.21 -19.04
C GLY A 70 -5.13 5.72 -19.24
N THR A 71 -5.22 6.22 -20.47
CA THR A 71 -4.91 7.63 -20.82
C THR A 71 -5.71 8.67 -20.01
N LEU A 72 -6.97 8.38 -19.68
CA LEU A 72 -7.79 9.27 -18.85
C LEU A 72 -7.33 9.30 -17.37
N ASP A 73 -6.96 8.16 -16.81
CA ASP A 73 -6.47 8.05 -15.43
C ASP A 73 -5.08 8.70 -15.29
N ILE A 74 -4.23 8.56 -16.32
CA ILE A 74 -2.92 9.24 -16.39
C ILE A 74 -3.09 10.76 -16.43
N GLY A 75 -4.08 11.27 -17.17
CA GLY A 75 -4.39 12.70 -17.21
C GLY A 75 -4.82 13.26 -15.86
N ARG A 76 -5.52 12.46 -15.04
CA ARG A 76 -5.92 12.83 -13.67
C ARG A 76 -4.75 12.79 -12.68
N ASP A 77 -3.87 11.79 -12.79
CA ASP A 77 -2.66 11.68 -11.96
C ASP A 77 -1.70 12.86 -12.17
N ALA A 78 -1.62 13.38 -13.41
CA ALA A 78 -0.78 14.52 -13.76
C ALA A 78 -1.24 15.86 -13.14
N VAL A 79 -2.47 15.93 -12.61
CA VAL A 79 -3.07 17.16 -12.06
C VAL A 79 -3.47 17.01 -10.58
N ALA A 80 -3.00 15.96 -9.89
CA ALA A 80 -3.22 15.82 -8.45
C ALA A 80 -2.30 16.81 -7.70
N PHE A 81 -2.89 17.77 -6.98
CA PHE A 81 -2.15 18.85 -6.30
C PHE A 81 -2.09 18.73 -4.77
N ASP A 82 -2.76 17.74 -4.16
CA ASP A 82 -2.70 17.54 -2.72
C ASP A 82 -1.60 16.53 -2.38
N HIS A 83 -0.48 17.07 -1.91
CA HIS A 83 0.68 16.31 -1.46
C HIS A 83 0.97 16.68 -0.01
N GLU A 84 0.47 15.86 0.91
CA GLU A 84 0.78 16.00 2.32
C GLU A 84 1.37 14.70 2.84
N MET A 85 2.43 14.82 3.64
CA MET A 85 2.85 13.71 4.48
C MET A 85 1.70 13.32 5.39
N PRO A 86 1.57 12.04 5.78
CA PRO A 86 0.53 11.63 6.71
C PRO A 86 0.56 12.47 7.98
N THR A 87 -0.61 12.77 8.51
CA THR A 87 -0.71 13.58 9.72
C THR A 87 0.01 12.88 10.87
N LYS A 88 0.43 13.65 11.88
CA LYS A 88 1.00 13.08 13.10
C LYS A 88 0.05 12.06 13.74
N ALA A 89 -1.25 12.34 13.78
CA ALA A 89 -2.25 11.44 14.37
C ALA A 89 -2.31 10.10 13.64
N GLN A 90 -2.27 10.12 12.31
CA GLN A 90 -2.26 8.92 11.48
C GLN A 90 -0.95 8.13 11.64
N MET A 91 0.20 8.81 11.73
CA MET A 91 1.49 8.16 11.99
C MET A 91 1.56 7.52 13.38
N ASP A 92 1.02 8.18 14.41
CA ASP A 92 0.97 7.65 15.77
C ASP A 92 0.06 6.41 15.85
N ALA A 93 -1.09 6.46 15.16
CA ALA A 93 -2.03 5.34 15.06
C ALA A 93 -1.41 4.16 14.30
N LEU A 94 -0.78 4.41 13.14
CA LEU A 94 -0.07 3.39 12.38
C LEU A 94 1.06 2.74 13.21
N THR A 95 1.82 3.56 13.93
CA THR A 95 2.89 3.07 14.83
C THR A 95 2.31 2.17 15.91
N THR A 96 1.20 2.56 16.53
CA THR A 96 0.52 1.75 17.55
C THR A 96 0.02 0.44 16.95
N LEU A 97 -0.62 0.48 15.78
CA LEU A 97 -1.10 -0.71 15.10
C LEU A 97 0.03 -1.69 14.77
N ILE A 98 1.13 -1.23 14.17
CA ILE A 98 2.26 -2.10 13.81
C ILE A 98 2.89 -2.71 15.07
N ARG A 99 3.02 -1.93 16.15
CA ARG A 99 3.50 -2.43 17.45
C ARG A 99 2.63 -3.58 17.94
N THR A 100 1.32 -3.37 18.01
CA THR A 100 0.35 -4.39 18.44
C THR A 100 0.42 -5.63 17.54
N LEU A 101 0.42 -5.47 16.22
CA LEU A 101 0.51 -6.62 15.31
C LEU A 101 1.80 -7.42 15.50
N LYS A 102 2.92 -6.74 15.80
CA LYS A 102 4.19 -7.40 16.07
C LYS A 102 4.19 -8.19 17.39
N GLU A 103 3.37 -7.79 18.37
CA GLU A 103 3.22 -8.54 19.63
C GLU A 103 2.44 -9.85 19.43
N PHE A 104 1.45 -9.87 18.55
CA PHE A 104 0.60 -11.04 18.31
C PHE A 104 1.06 -11.93 17.16
N PHE A 105 1.80 -11.38 16.20
CA PHE A 105 2.22 -12.09 15.00
C PHE A 105 3.74 -12.04 14.82
N ASN A 106 4.31 -13.12 14.31
CA ASN A 106 5.73 -13.18 13.94
C ASN A 106 5.98 -12.44 12.61
N LEU A 107 5.94 -11.10 12.64
CA LEU A 107 6.17 -10.26 11.47
C LEU A 107 7.66 -10.29 11.08
N LYS A 108 7.96 -10.83 9.90
CA LYS A 108 9.35 -10.94 9.39
C LYS A 108 9.79 -9.74 8.56
N ALA A 109 8.85 -9.08 7.90
CA ALA A 109 9.11 -7.99 6.98
C ALA A 109 7.97 -6.97 6.99
N LEU A 110 8.28 -5.75 6.60
CA LEU A 110 7.32 -4.69 6.33
C LEU A 110 7.70 -4.06 4.98
N GLY A 111 6.73 -3.93 4.07
CA GLY A 111 7.00 -3.42 2.73
C GLY A 111 5.80 -2.68 2.17
N GLY A 112 6.07 -1.78 1.23
CA GLY A 112 5.03 -1.11 0.46
C GLY A 112 4.40 -2.06 -0.57
N HIS A 113 3.19 -1.72 -1.03
CA HIS A 113 2.53 -2.48 -2.09
C HIS A 113 3.41 -2.59 -3.35
N ARG A 114 4.11 -1.52 -3.73
CA ARG A 114 5.10 -1.51 -4.83
C ARG A 114 6.15 -2.61 -4.67
N GLU A 115 6.73 -2.75 -3.48
CA GLU A 115 7.78 -3.75 -3.23
C GLU A 115 7.20 -5.17 -3.32
N TYR A 116 6.08 -5.43 -2.64
CA TYR A 116 5.45 -6.75 -2.67
C TYR A 116 4.94 -7.13 -4.07
N GLN A 117 4.35 -6.20 -4.83
CA GLN A 117 3.82 -6.51 -6.15
C GLN A 117 4.94 -6.83 -7.16
N LEU A 118 6.10 -6.19 -7.04
CA LEU A 118 7.28 -6.52 -7.83
C LEU A 118 7.82 -7.92 -7.54
N LEU A 119 7.61 -8.45 -6.33
CA LEU A 119 8.01 -9.80 -5.94
C LEU A 119 6.95 -10.87 -6.29
N ALA A 120 5.69 -10.47 -6.36
CA ALA A 120 4.57 -11.33 -6.68
C ALA A 120 4.63 -11.90 -8.13
N PRO A 121 3.94 -13.02 -8.41
CA PRO A 121 3.81 -13.54 -9.77
C PRO A 121 3.32 -12.47 -10.75
N GLY A 122 3.93 -12.43 -11.94
CA GLY A 122 3.66 -11.40 -12.95
C GLY A 122 4.53 -10.15 -12.83
N HIS A 123 5.21 -9.93 -11.70
CA HIS A 123 6.18 -8.84 -11.51
C HIS A 123 5.63 -7.45 -11.87
N GLU A 124 4.35 -7.23 -11.64
CA GLU A 124 3.69 -5.98 -11.99
C GLU A 124 4.19 -4.83 -11.12
N GLY A 125 4.54 -3.71 -11.76
CA GLY A 125 4.84 -2.48 -11.04
C GLY A 125 3.56 -1.84 -10.49
N ARG A 126 3.64 -1.22 -9.30
CA ARG A 126 2.53 -0.44 -8.71
C ARG A 126 3.04 0.87 -8.14
N ALA A 127 2.22 1.92 -8.31
CA ALA A 127 2.50 3.21 -7.72
C ALA A 127 2.30 3.19 -6.20
N CYS A 128 1.26 2.50 -5.72
CA CYS A 128 0.95 2.37 -4.30
C CYS A 128 2.16 1.85 -3.50
N PRO A 129 2.50 2.41 -2.32
CA PRO A 129 1.76 3.42 -1.57
C PRO A 129 2.13 4.87 -1.92
N GLY A 130 2.69 5.12 -3.10
CA GLY A 130 3.21 6.44 -3.48
C GLY A 130 4.56 6.75 -2.83
N LYS A 131 5.20 7.84 -3.25
CA LYS A 131 6.52 8.25 -2.78
C LYS A 131 6.53 8.51 -1.28
N TYR A 132 5.56 9.26 -0.78
CA TYR A 132 5.48 9.59 0.64
C TYR A 132 5.09 8.35 1.46
N GLY A 133 4.24 7.46 0.93
CA GLY A 133 3.95 6.18 1.57
C GLY A 133 5.18 5.26 1.63
N MET A 134 6.07 5.30 0.64
CA MET A 134 7.33 4.57 0.69
C MET A 134 8.31 5.15 1.72
N GLN A 135 8.25 6.45 2.01
CA GLN A 135 8.99 7.05 3.13
C GLN A 135 8.45 6.53 4.46
N VAL A 136 7.13 6.46 4.63
CA VAL A 136 6.48 5.86 5.81
C VAL A 136 6.92 4.41 5.99
N VAL A 137 6.88 3.59 4.94
CA VAL A 137 7.35 2.19 4.94
C VAL A 137 8.79 2.10 5.44
N THR A 138 9.67 2.99 4.97
CA THR A 138 11.08 3.02 5.37
C THR A 138 11.26 3.42 6.83
N GLN A 139 10.52 4.44 7.27
CA GLN A 139 10.50 4.87 8.67
C GLN A 139 10.00 3.76 9.60
N MET A 140 8.89 3.10 9.25
CA MET A 140 8.32 2.01 10.06
C MET A 140 9.22 0.77 10.08
N ARG A 141 9.83 0.39 8.96
CA ARG A 141 10.85 -0.68 8.93
C ARG A 141 11.97 -0.41 9.92
N SER A 142 12.52 0.81 9.88
CA SER A 142 13.59 1.22 10.78
C SER A 142 13.14 1.22 12.25
N ALA A 143 11.98 1.83 12.54
CA ALA A 143 11.45 1.94 13.90
C ALA A 143 11.17 0.57 14.55
N PHE A 144 10.76 -0.43 13.77
CA PHE A 144 10.41 -1.75 14.28
C PHE A 144 11.48 -2.82 14.00
N GLY A 145 12.60 -2.47 13.38
CA GLY A 145 13.66 -3.43 13.02
C GLY A 145 13.18 -4.54 12.09
N LEU A 146 12.27 -4.22 11.16
CA LEU A 146 11.70 -5.17 10.20
C LEU A 146 12.46 -5.10 8.87
N ALA A 147 12.71 -6.26 8.27
CA ALA A 147 13.37 -6.35 6.98
C ALA A 147 12.47 -5.84 5.83
N ALA A 148 13.11 -5.50 4.71
CA ALA A 148 12.42 -5.37 3.44
C ALA A 148 11.85 -6.73 2.99
N PRO A 149 10.76 -6.76 2.19
CA PRO A 149 10.22 -8.01 1.70
C PRO A 149 11.20 -8.72 0.76
N SER A 150 11.22 -10.05 0.82
CA SER A 150 11.96 -10.93 -0.08
C SER A 150 11.05 -12.04 -0.61
N LYS A 151 11.48 -12.74 -1.66
CA LYS A 151 10.90 -14.04 -2.04
C LYS A 151 11.25 -15.12 -1.01
#